data_AF-A0A7X9BE44-F1
#
_entry.id   AF-A0A7X9BE44-F1
#
_cell.length_a   1.000
_cell.length_b   1.000
_cell.length_c   1.000
_cell.angle_alpha   90.00
_cell.angle_beta   90.00
_cell.angle_gamma   90.00
#
_symmetry.space_group_name_H-M   'P 1'
#
loop_
_entity.id
_entity.type
_entity.pdbx_description
1 polymer ?
#
loop_
_entity_poly.entity_id
_entity_poly.type
_entity_poly.pdbx_seq_one_letter_code
_entity_poly.pdbx_strand_id
1 'polypeptide(L)'
;MTGLVGLSLALAGIPLRWGRIIAAGTVLALFLYFVRLLPITFGLHTIAGILLLFFLIIRATNIQPSKALIAVFGSLVIIAVLELTLQEAFFSITKFNRDEIIANSPYWLGLGLLQGILMIFFAFIAARFKQPQKGVWKF
;
A
#
# COMPACT_ATOMS: atom_id res chain seq x y z
N MET A 1 3.21 -1.55 4.41
CA MET A 1 2.05 -2.30 3.87
C MET A 1 0.70 -1.80 4.38
N THR A 2 0.56 -1.46 5.67
CA THR A 2 -0.70 -0.96 6.27
C THR A 2 -1.31 0.25 5.53
N GLY A 3 -0.49 1.23 5.13
CA GLY A 3 -0.96 2.38 4.36
C GLY A 3 -1.53 2.02 2.98
N LEU A 4 -0.96 1.01 2.31
CA LEU A 4 -1.48 0.51 1.03
C LEU A 4 -2.87 -0.11 1.22
N VAL A 5 -3.04 -1.00 2.20
CA VAL A 5 -4.33 -1.61 2.53
C VAL A 5 -5.37 -0.54 2.88
N GLY A 6 -5.01 0.42 3.73
CA GLY A 6 -5.88 1.52 4.11
C GLY A 6 -6.32 2.35 2.90
N LEU A 7 -5.39 2.69 2.01
CA LEU A 7 -5.69 3.46 0.81
C LEU A 7 -6.58 2.67 -0.16
N SER A 8 -6.32 1.38 -0.38
CA SER A 8 -7.19 0.55 -1.24
C SER A 8 -8.62 0.48 -0.69
N LEU A 9 -8.79 0.33 0.63
CA LEU A 9 -10.12 0.33 1.25
C LEU A 9 -10.81 1.69 1.14
N ALA A 10 -10.08 2.79 1.37
CA ALA A 10 -10.61 4.14 1.24
C ALA A 10 -11.04 4.45 -0.20
N LEU A 11 -10.23 4.08 -1.20
CA LEU A 11 -10.56 4.22 -2.62
C LEU A 11 -11.76 3.36 -3.02
N ALA A 12 -11.97 2.22 -2.36
CA ALA A 12 -13.15 1.39 -2.55
C ALA A 12 -14.41 1.93 -1.83
N GLY A 13 -14.30 2.99 -1.03
CA GLY A 13 -15.41 3.53 -0.23
C GLY A 13 -15.79 2.63 0.95
N ILE A 14 -14.85 1.85 1.47
CA ILE A 14 -15.04 0.96 2.61
C ILE A 14 -14.65 1.70 3.90
N PRO A 15 -15.46 1.61 4.98
CA PRO A 15 -15.09 2.23 6.26
C PRO A 15 -13.78 1.67 6.81
N LEU A 16 -12.88 2.56 7.21
CA LEU A 16 -11.56 2.24 7.73
C LEU A 16 -11.65 1.62 9.14
N ARG A 17 -11.44 0.31 9.24
CA ARG A 17 -11.35 -0.42 10.52
C ARG A 17 -9.89 -0.74 10.82
N TRP A 18 -9.18 0.18 11.48
CA TRP A 18 -7.72 0.12 11.66
C TRP A 18 -7.18 -1.20 12.20
N GLY A 19 -7.86 -1.85 13.16
CA GLY A 19 -7.43 -3.17 13.64
C GLY A 19 -7.34 -4.22 12.54
N ARG A 20 -8.26 -4.21 11.57
CA ARG A 20 -8.26 -5.13 10.42
C ARG A 20 -7.27 -4.73 9.35
N ILE A 21 -7.09 -3.42 9.16
CA ILE A 21 -6.12 -2.87 8.20
C ILE A 21 -4.71 -3.26 8.64
N ILE A 22 -4.41 -3.15 9.93
CA ILE A 22 -3.12 -3.57 10.49
C ILE A 22 -2.94 -5.07 10.32
N ALA A 23 -3.92 -5.89 10.68
CA ALA A 23 -3.84 -7.35 10.51
C ALA A 23 -3.60 -7.75 9.04
N ALA A 24 -4.38 -7.22 8.10
CA ALA A 24 -4.21 -7.48 6.66
C ALA A 24 -2.87 -6.95 6.15
N GLY A 25 -2.42 -5.79 6.63
CA GLY A 25 -1.12 -5.20 6.31
C GLY A 25 0.04 -6.08 6.77
N THR A 26 -0.05 -6.67 7.96
CA THR A 26 0.94 -7.62 8.49
C THR A 26 0.97 -8.91 7.67
N VAL A 27 -0.19 -9.49 7.35
CA VAL A 27 -0.27 -10.68 6.49
C VAL A 27 0.36 -10.41 5.12
N LEU A 28 0.03 -9.27 4.51
CA LEU A 28 0.61 -8.87 3.22
C LEU A 28 2.12 -8.66 3.30
N ALA A 29 2.63 -8.05 4.38
CA ALA A 29 4.05 -7.83 4.59
C ALA A 29 4.82 -9.16 4.75
N LEU A 30 4.31 -10.07 5.57
CA LEU A 30 4.91 -11.39 5.77
C LEU A 30 4.91 -12.20 4.48
N PHE A 31 3.77 -12.22 3.76
CA PHE A 31 3.69 -12.92 2.48
C PHE A 31 4.72 -12.38 1.48
N LEU A 32 4.78 -11.05 1.28
CA LEU A 32 5.74 -10.45 0.36
C LEU A 32 7.19 -10.66 0.79
N TYR A 33 7.47 -10.72 2.09
CA TYR A 33 8.80 -11.08 2.61
C TYR A 33 9.20 -12.49 2.15
N PHE A 34 8.32 -13.49 2.31
CA PHE A 34 8.60 -14.85 1.84
C PHE A 34 8.71 -14.94 0.32
N VAL A 35 7.84 -14.25 -0.42
CA VAL A 35 7.94 -14.26 -1.89
C VAL A 35 9.28 -13.67 -2.34
N ARG A 36 9.80 -12.64 -1.66
CA ARG A 36 11.13 -12.03 -1.93
C ARG A 36 12.32 -12.93 -1.65
N LEU A 37 12.17 -13.96 -0.84
CA LEU A 37 13.23 -14.95 -0.60
C LEU A 37 13.33 -15.97 -1.75
N LEU A 38 12.30 -16.07 -2.59
CA LEU A 38 12.33 -16.93 -3.76
C LEU A 38 13.12 -16.23 -4.89
N PRO A 39 13.92 -16.96 -5.70
CA PRO A 39 14.68 -16.41 -6.82
C PRO A 39 13.76 -16.15 -8.03
N ILE A 40 12.71 -15.36 -7.81
CA ILE A 40 11.69 -15.00 -8.80
C ILE A 40 12.07 -13.66 -9.44
N THR A 41 11.68 -13.42 -10.68
CA THR A 41 11.93 -12.15 -11.36
C THR A 41 11.28 -10.96 -10.65
N PHE A 42 11.95 -9.81 -10.78
CA PHE A 42 11.43 -8.53 -10.32
C PHE A 42 10.06 -8.26 -10.98
N GLY A 43 9.05 -7.89 -10.18
CA GLY A 43 7.68 -7.63 -10.65
C GLY A 43 6.66 -8.76 -10.39
N LEU A 44 7.05 -10.04 -10.43
CA LEU A 44 6.12 -11.14 -10.08
C LEU A 44 5.67 -11.06 -8.61
N HIS A 45 6.56 -10.60 -7.74
CA HIS A 45 6.28 -10.29 -6.34
C HIS A 45 5.17 -9.25 -6.20
N THR A 46 5.21 -8.22 -7.05
CA THR A 46 4.18 -7.18 -7.08
C THR A 46 2.86 -7.82 -7.46
N ILE A 47 2.80 -8.57 -8.57
CA ILE A 47 1.58 -9.28 -9.02
C ILE A 47 1.01 -10.16 -7.90
N ALA A 48 1.86 -10.94 -7.22
CA ALA A 48 1.42 -11.76 -6.09
C ALA A 48 0.82 -10.92 -4.95
N GLY A 49 1.43 -9.78 -4.63
CA GLY A 49 0.90 -8.82 -3.66
C GLY A 49 -0.45 -8.22 -4.07
N ILE A 50 -0.62 -7.90 -5.35
CA ILE A 50 -1.90 -7.40 -5.91
C ILE A 50 -3.00 -8.42 -5.70
N LEU A 51 -2.74 -9.67 -6.10
CA LEU A 51 -3.71 -10.76 -6.00
C LEU A 51 -4.09 -11.04 -4.54
N LEU A 52 -3.10 -11.08 -3.64
CA LEU A 52 -3.36 -11.29 -2.22
C LEU A 52 -4.20 -10.14 -1.64
N LEU A 53 -3.84 -8.89 -1.92
CA LEU A 53 -4.58 -7.74 -1.40
C LEU A 53 -6.02 -7.69 -1.92
N PHE A 54 -6.20 -7.95 -3.22
CA PHE A 54 -7.51 -8.09 -3.84
C PHE A 54 -8.35 -9.18 -3.15
N PHE A 55 -7.76 -10.36 -2.93
CA PHE A 55 -8.44 -11.48 -2.27
C PHE A 55 -8.82 -11.14 -0.82
N LEU A 56 -7.93 -10.52 -0.06
CA LEU A 56 -8.21 -10.08 1.31
C LEU A 56 -9.40 -9.10 1.36
N ILE A 57 -9.47 -8.14 0.43
CA ILE A 57 -10.57 -7.17 0.36
C ILE A 57 -11.89 -7.87 0.02
N ILE A 58 -11.93 -8.70 -1.02
CA ILE A 58 -13.16 -9.38 -1.45
C ILE A 58 -13.63 -10.43 -0.44
N ARG A 59 -12.71 -11.09 0.26
CA ARG A 59 -13.06 -12.04 1.31
C ARG A 59 -13.65 -11.32 2.54
N ALA A 60 -13.11 -10.16 2.90
CA ALA A 60 -13.53 -9.43 4.09
C ALA A 60 -14.74 -8.48 3.86
N THR A 61 -15.09 -8.18 2.61
CA THR A 61 -16.13 -7.19 2.27
C THR A 61 -17.11 -7.67 1.19
N ASN A 62 -18.28 -7.03 1.13
CA ASN A 62 -19.39 -7.30 0.20
C ASN A 62 -19.34 -6.42 -1.07
N ILE A 63 -18.18 -5.83 -1.41
CA ILE A 63 -18.08 -5.00 -2.62
C ILE A 63 -17.96 -5.86 -3.90
N GLN A 64 -18.30 -5.26 -5.03
CA GLN A 64 -18.10 -5.86 -6.34
C GLN A 64 -16.59 -6.07 -6.62
N PRO A 65 -16.18 -7.23 -7.17
CA PRO A 65 -14.81 -7.53 -7.57
C PRO A 65 -14.15 -6.45 -8.41
N SER A 66 -14.85 -5.91 -9.42
CA SER A 66 -14.33 -4.84 -10.27
C SER A 66 -13.93 -3.59 -9.48
N LYS A 67 -14.74 -3.19 -8.50
CA LYS A 67 -14.44 -2.04 -7.62
C LYS A 67 -13.23 -2.28 -6.74
N ALA A 68 -13.09 -3.50 -6.19
CA ALA A 68 -11.92 -3.86 -5.39
C ALA A 68 -10.64 -3.83 -6.23
N LEU A 69 -10.69 -4.38 -7.44
CA LEU A 69 -9.56 -4.42 -8.36
C LEU A 69 -9.10 -3.00 -8.72
N ILE A 70 -10.03 -2.13 -9.14
CA ILE A 70 -9.73 -0.72 -9.46
C ILE A 70 -9.11 0.01 -8.26
N ALA A 71 -9.63 -0.22 -7.05
CA ALA A 71 -9.10 0.42 -5.85
C ALA A 71 -7.70 -0.06 -5.49
N VAL A 72 -7.41 -1.35 -5.65
CA VAL A 72 -6.06 -1.92 -5.46
C VAL A 72 -5.09 -1.33 -6.48
N PHE A 73 -5.42 -1.37 -7.78
CA PHE A 73 -4.57 -0.77 -8.81
C PHE A 73 -4.36 0.73 -8.61
N GLY A 74 -5.43 1.48 -8.28
CA GLY A 74 -5.32 2.91 -7.97
C GLY A 74 -4.38 3.18 -6.80
N SER A 75 -4.45 2.39 -5.74
CA SER A 75 -3.52 2.51 -4.61
C SER A 75 -2.06 2.19 -4.96
N LEU A 76 -1.83 1.30 -5.93
CA LEU A 76 -0.48 0.98 -6.44
C LEU A 76 0.11 2.08 -7.31
N VAL A 77 -0.73 2.71 -8.13
CA VAL A 77 -0.30 3.88 -8.91
C VAL A 77 0.07 5.01 -7.96
N ILE A 78 -0.75 5.27 -6.94
CA ILE A 78 -0.47 6.32 -5.94
C ILE A 78 0.82 6.03 -5.17
N ILE A 79 1.03 4.80 -4.70
CA ILE A 79 2.27 4.47 -3.96
C ILE A 79 3.50 4.59 -4.87
N ALA A 80 3.42 4.20 -6.16
CA ALA A 80 4.52 4.31 -7.10
C ALA A 80 4.86 5.78 -7.43
N VAL A 81 3.85 6.61 -7.69
CA VAL A 81 4.04 8.05 -7.90
C VAL A 81 4.62 8.71 -6.64
N LEU A 82 4.13 8.32 -5.46
CA LEU A 82 4.63 8.84 -4.19
C LEU A 82 6.09 8.43 -3.95
N GLU A 83 6.45 7.18 -4.29
CA GLU A 83 7.82 6.69 -4.16
C GLU A 83 8.78 7.48 -5.06
N LEU A 84 8.42 7.69 -6.32
CA LEU A 84 9.22 8.46 -7.27
C LEU A 84 9.39 9.91 -6.82
N THR A 85 8.28 10.58 -6.45
CA THR A 85 8.32 11.99 -6.03
C THR A 85 9.10 12.19 -4.74
N LEU A 86 8.98 11.29 -3.76
CA LEU A 86 9.77 11.36 -2.52
C LEU A 86 11.25 11.11 -2.76
N GLN A 87 11.59 10.13 -3.59
CA GLN A 87 12.99 9.85 -3.93
C GLN A 87 13.62 11.02 -4.69
N GLU A 88 12.95 11.54 -5.71
CA GLU A 88 13.43 12.70 -6.48
C GLU A 88 13.60 13.95 -5.60
N ALA A 89 12.61 14.25 -4.75
CA ALA A 89 12.70 15.37 -3.81
C ALA A 89 13.88 15.19 -2.83
N PHE A 90 14.06 13.98 -2.31
CA PHE A 90 15.16 13.68 -1.40
C PHE A 90 16.52 13.81 -2.08
N PHE A 91 16.69 13.27 -3.29
CA PHE A 91 17.92 13.37 -4.08
C PHE A 91 18.25 14.83 -4.43
N SER A 92 17.24 15.62 -4.79
CA SER A 92 17.41 17.05 -5.10
C SER A 92 17.93 17.85 -3.90
N ILE A 93 17.45 17.54 -2.69
CA ILE A 93 17.84 18.25 -1.46
C ILE A 93 19.19 17.78 -0.94
N THR A 94 19.43 16.46 -0.93
CA THR A 94 20.59 15.86 -0.24
C THR A 94 21.78 15.59 -1.14
N LYS A 95 21.60 15.64 -2.46
CA LYS A 95 22.59 15.28 -3.50
C LYS A 95 23.14 13.85 -3.40
N PHE A 96 22.56 13.00 -2.55
CA PHE A 96 22.89 11.58 -2.51
C PHE A 96 22.41 10.88 -3.79
N ASN A 97 23.14 9.85 -4.22
CA ASN A 97 22.67 8.96 -5.28
C ASN A 97 21.89 7.77 -4.72
N ARG A 98 21.12 7.10 -5.59
CA ARG A 98 20.27 5.96 -5.19
C ARG A 98 21.06 4.84 -4.50
N ASP A 99 22.25 4.52 -5.00
CA ASP A 99 23.11 3.47 -4.43
C ASP A 99 23.62 3.83 -3.03
N GLU A 100 23.88 5.11 -2.78
CA GLU A 100 24.33 5.60 -1.47
C GLU A 100 23.21 5.52 -0.43
N ILE A 101 21.96 5.76 -0.82
CA ILE A 101 20.82 5.62 0.10
C ILE A 101 20.57 4.15 0.41
N ILE A 102 20.60 3.27 -0.59
CA ILE A 102 20.38 1.84 -0.39
C ILE A 102 21.46 1.25 0.51
N ALA A 103 22.71 1.70 0.34
CA ALA A 103 23.82 1.31 1.22
C ALA A 103 23.67 1.88 2.65
N ASN A 104 23.09 3.06 2.81
CA ASN A 104 22.87 3.70 4.11
C ASN A 104 21.49 3.35 4.70
N SER A 105 21.46 2.28 5.50
CA SER A 105 20.28 1.74 6.16
C SER A 105 19.33 2.77 6.84
N PRO A 106 19.78 3.81 7.57
CA PRO A 106 18.85 4.71 8.26
C PRO A 106 18.08 5.64 7.30
N TYR A 107 18.70 6.12 6.22
CA TYR A 107 18.02 6.98 5.25
C TYR A 107 16.99 6.19 4.44
N TRP A 108 17.34 4.97 4.02
CA TRP A 108 16.42 4.07 3.34
C TRP A 108 15.19 3.74 4.19
N LEU A 109 15.41 3.45 5.47
CA LEU A 109 14.33 3.17 6.42
C LEU A 109 13.46 4.41 6.68
N GLY A 110 14.09 5.58 6.83
CA GLY A 110 13.40 6.86 7.01
C GLY A 110 12.47 7.22 5.85
N LEU A 111 12.94 7.06 4.61
CA LEU A 111 12.13 7.29 3.40
C LEU A 111 10.93 6.33 3.34
N GLY A 112 11.14 5.05 3.64
CA GLY A 112 10.07 4.06 3.69
C GLY A 112 9.02 4.38 4.75
N LEU A 113 9.43 4.85 5.93
CA LEU A 113 8.51 5.29 6.99
C LEU A 113 7.71 6.52 6.56
N LEU A 114 8.37 7.53 5.99
CA LEU A 114 7.72 8.74 5.51
C LEU A 114 6.66 8.43 4.44
N GLN A 115 7.01 7.60 3.47
CA GLN A 115 6.09 7.09 2.45
C GLN A 115 4.88 6.37 3.09
N GLY A 116 5.13 5.54 4.11
CA GLY A 116 4.07 4.84 4.84
C GLY A 116 3.09 5.77 5.55
N ILE A 117 3.60 6.82 6.19
CA ILE A 117 2.78 7.85 6.87
C ILE A 117 1.93 8.62 5.84
N LEU A 118 2.53 9.01 4.72
CA LEU A 118 1.83 9.73 3.65
C LEU A 118 0.72 8.88 3.02
N MET A 119 0.94 7.57 2.85
CA MET A 119 -0.10 6.64 2.39
C MET A 119 -1.28 6.54 3.37
N ILE A 120 -1.02 6.54 4.68
CA ILE A 120 -2.07 6.58 5.71
C ILE A 120 -2.84 7.90 5.63
N PHE A 121 -2.13 9.02 5.47
CA PHE A 121 -2.74 10.34 5.31
C PHE A 121 -3.63 10.41 4.07
N PHE A 122 -3.18 9.89 2.93
CA PHE A 122 -3.99 9.78 1.71
C PHE A 122 -5.20 8.87 1.88
N ALA A 123 -5.10 7.79 2.67
CA ALA A 123 -6.24 6.95 2.98
C ALA A 123 -7.33 7.73 3.74
N PHE A 124 -6.95 8.57 4.71
CA PHE A 124 -7.90 9.44 5.41
C PHE A 124 -8.55 10.46 4.48
N ILE A 125 -7.78 11.09 3.60
CA ILE A 125 -8.30 12.04 2.61
C ILE A 125 -9.29 11.34 1.67
N ALA A 126 -8.91 10.19 1.11
CA ALA A 126 -9.77 9.42 0.21
C ALA A 126 -11.07 8.99 0.90
N ALA A 127 -11.01 8.58 2.17
CA ALA A 127 -12.18 8.22 2.96
C ALA A 127 -13.11 9.40 3.26
N ARG A 128 -12.59 10.64 3.27
CA ARG A 128 -13.40 11.85 3.41
C ARG A 128 -14.19 12.17 2.13
N PHE A 129 -13.60 11.93 0.95
CA PHE A 129 -14.25 12.18 -0.33
C PHE A 129 -15.20 11.05 -0.77
N LYS A 130 -14.85 9.79 -0.51
CA LYS A 130 -15.73 8.64 -0.75
C LYS A 130 -16.41 8.25 0.55
N GLN A 131 -17.65 8.71 0.74
CA GLN A 131 -18.44 8.37 1.92
C GLN A 131 -18.49 6.85 2.11
N PRO A 132 -18.12 6.34 3.30
CA PRO A 132 -18.05 4.92 3.53
C PRO A 132 -19.44 4.30 3.55
N GLN A 133 -19.65 3.29 2.71
CA GLN A 133 -20.91 2.56 2.69
C GLN A 133 -21.05 1.71 3.96
N LYS A 134 -22.14 1.90 4.70
CA LYS A 134 -22.44 1.14 5.92
C LYS A 134 -22.81 -0.30 5.55
N GLY A 135 -22.41 -1.28 6.38
CA GLY A 135 -22.74 -2.70 6.18
C GLY A 135 -21.89 -3.46 5.16
N VAL A 136 -20.81 -2.87 4.66
CA VAL A 136 -19.97 -3.51 3.62
C VAL A 136 -19.01 -4.57 4.16
N TRP A 137 -18.67 -4.54 5.45
CA TRP A 137 -17.84 -5.59 6.06
C TRP A 137 -18.68 -6.86 6.30
N LYS A 138 -18.16 -8.02 5.88
CA LYS A 138 -18.84 -9.32 6.04
C LYS A 138 -18.79 -9.88 7.46
N PHE A 139 -17.64 -9.69 8.10
CA PHE A 139 -17.32 -10.14 9.46
C PHE A 139 -16.59 -9.01 10.14
#